data_AF-A0A3A5UV81-F1
#
_entry.id   AF-A0A3A5UV81-F1
#
_cell.length_a   1.000
_cell.length_b   1.000
_cell.length_c   1.000
_cell.angle_alpha   90.00
_cell.angle_beta   90.00
_cell.angle_gamma   90.00
#
_symmetry.space_group_name_H-M   'P 1'
#
loop_
_entity.id
_entity.type
_entity.pdbx_description
1 polymer ?
#
loop_
_entity_poly.entity_id
_entity_poly.type
_entity_poly.pdbx_seq_one_letter_code
_entity_poly.pdbx_strand_id
1 'polypeptide(L)'
;DFRRGISHIKPEITKVKRDNFSNNRPQRTMHPTNCTLCNIKTEVPFVPTPGKPIRCRDCMSKVKEGKASKDELSKEREILMKARSKASEEAGIKLFVASLDYEITEDELTKVFSPFGEIKDLHIASDKETGKSKGFAFVTFQNIKDGKKAISNLKNKELNGRKISVQESRQDSSRNRKNRNRK
;
A
#
# COMPACT_ATOMS: atom_id res chain seq x y z
N ASP A 1 26.64 -29.76 7.82
CA ASP A 1 26.18 -30.68 6.77
C ASP A 1 27.30 -31.67 6.42
N PHE A 2 27.28 -32.84 7.07
CA PHE A 2 28.30 -33.89 6.95
C PHE A 2 28.14 -34.76 5.67
N ARG A 3 27.45 -34.25 4.64
CA ARG A 3 27.17 -34.97 3.38
C ARG A 3 28.13 -34.65 2.23
N ARG A 4 29.16 -33.82 2.43
CA ARG A 4 30.14 -33.50 1.36
C ARG A 4 31.51 -34.01 1.78
N GLY A 5 31.89 -35.15 1.22
CA GLY A 5 33.19 -35.79 1.48
C GLY A 5 34.39 -34.94 1.04
N ILE A 6 35.58 -35.37 1.44
CA ILE A 6 36.88 -34.70 1.29
C ILE A 6 37.26 -34.41 -0.18
N SER A 7 36.64 -35.10 -1.14
CA SER A 7 36.87 -34.96 -2.58
C SER A 7 35.88 -34.04 -3.31
N HIS A 8 35.04 -33.27 -2.61
CA HIS A 8 34.12 -32.36 -3.28
C HIS A 8 34.87 -31.14 -3.87
N ILE A 9 35.29 -31.24 -5.13
CA ILE A 9 35.80 -30.12 -5.91
C ILE A 9 34.63 -29.16 -6.15
N LYS A 10 34.68 -27.98 -5.54
CA LYS A 10 33.68 -26.93 -5.73
C LYS A 10 33.66 -26.52 -7.22
N PRO A 11 32.50 -26.51 -7.92
CA PRO A 11 32.44 -26.08 -9.32
C PRO A 11 32.93 -24.63 -9.46
N GLU A 12 33.67 -24.33 -10.53
CA GLU A 12 34.31 -23.02 -10.77
C GLU A 12 33.35 -21.83 -10.70
N ILE A 13 32.08 -22.03 -11.09
CA ILE A 13 30.99 -21.05 -11.00
C ILE A 13 30.79 -20.53 -9.57
N THR A 14 31.13 -21.34 -8.56
CA THR A 14 31.01 -20.97 -7.14
C THR A 14 32.34 -20.49 -6.52
N LYS A 15 33.41 -20.46 -7.31
CA LYS A 15 34.73 -19.90 -6.97
C LYS A 15 34.89 -18.46 -7.46
N VAL A 16 33.89 -17.89 -8.15
CA VAL A 16 33.87 -16.46 -8.51
C VAL A 16 34.16 -15.68 -7.23
N LYS A 17 35.34 -15.04 -7.20
CA LYS A 17 35.69 -14.11 -6.14
C LYS A 17 34.58 -13.08 -6.09
N ARG A 18 34.11 -12.74 -4.89
CA ARG A 18 33.27 -11.57 -4.69
C ARG A 18 34.14 -10.35 -4.94
N ASP A 19 34.56 -10.14 -6.18
CA ASP A 19 35.29 -8.96 -6.60
C ASP A 19 34.32 -7.79 -6.39
N ASN A 20 34.61 -7.00 -5.36
CA ASN A 20 34.17 -5.62 -5.17
C ASN A 20 32.70 -5.29 -5.47
N PHE A 21 31.74 -6.10 -5.02
CA PHE A 21 30.31 -5.73 -5.04
C PHE A 21 29.96 -4.63 -4.01
N SER A 22 30.93 -3.88 -3.48
CA SER A 22 30.72 -3.02 -2.31
C SER A 22 30.49 -1.55 -2.62
N ASN A 23 30.77 -1.04 -3.83
CA ASN A 23 30.78 0.41 -4.04
C ASN A 23 29.64 0.98 -4.92
N ASN A 24 28.75 0.13 -5.46
CA ASN A 24 27.60 0.57 -6.28
C ASN A 24 26.25 0.14 -5.71
N ARG A 25 26.14 -0.04 -4.38
CA ARG A 25 24.81 -0.12 -3.75
C ARG A 25 24.28 1.31 -3.63
N PRO A 26 23.13 1.64 -4.23
CA PRO A 26 22.55 2.97 -4.08
C PRO A 26 22.40 3.27 -2.59
N GLN A 27 22.98 4.40 -2.16
CA GLN A 27 22.87 4.88 -0.80
C GLN A 27 21.38 5.06 -0.48
N ARG A 28 20.97 4.66 0.74
CA ARG A 28 19.58 4.88 1.16
C ARG A 28 19.36 6.38 1.30
N THR A 29 18.36 6.90 0.60
CA THR A 29 17.91 8.28 0.79
C THR A 29 17.35 8.43 2.20
N MET A 30 17.90 9.38 2.95
CA MET A 30 17.40 9.75 4.27
C MET A 30 16.21 10.69 4.10
N HIS A 31 15.13 10.43 4.84
CA HIS A 31 13.91 11.23 4.81
C HIS A 31 13.77 12.00 6.13
N PRO A 32 13.69 13.34 6.10
CA PRO A 32 13.51 14.15 7.30
C PRO A 32 12.10 13.95 7.88
N THR A 33 12.04 13.76 9.20
CA THR A 33 10.82 13.47 9.95
C THR A 33 10.92 13.98 11.38
N ASN A 34 9.82 13.95 12.13
CA ASN A 34 9.86 14.18 13.57
C ASN A 34 9.60 12.88 14.32
N CYS A 35 10.28 12.71 15.45
CA CYS A 35 10.00 11.61 16.38
C CYS A 35 8.58 11.75 16.94
N THR A 36 7.77 10.69 16.88
CA THR A 36 6.38 10.65 17.36
C THR A 36 6.26 10.67 18.88
N LEU A 37 7.36 10.48 19.62
CA LEU A 37 7.39 10.57 21.09
C LEU A 37 7.91 11.92 21.60
N CYS A 38 9.06 12.38 21.12
CA CYS A 38 9.70 13.60 21.62
C CYS A 38 9.62 14.80 20.67
N ASN A 39 9.04 14.62 19.47
CA ASN A 39 8.92 15.64 18.41
C ASN A 39 10.24 16.24 17.91
N ILE A 40 11.37 15.64 18.24
CA ILE A 40 12.70 16.04 17.75
C ILE A 40 12.83 15.71 16.26
N LYS A 41 13.45 16.60 15.49
CA LYS A 41 13.79 16.38 14.08
C LYS A 41 14.76 15.20 13.95
N THR A 42 14.39 14.20 13.17
CA THR A 42 15.11 12.94 12.94
C THR A 42 15.09 12.56 11.47
N GLU A 43 16.01 11.69 11.06
CA GLU A 43 16.07 11.21 9.69
C GLU A 43 15.92 9.69 9.66
N VAL A 44 15.13 9.19 8.71
CA VAL A 44 14.87 7.75 8.57
C VAL A 44 15.18 7.26 7.15
N PRO A 45 15.73 6.04 6.99
CA PRO A 45 16.09 5.50 5.67
C PRO A 45 14.90 4.89 4.93
N PHE A 46 13.67 5.27 5.30
CA PHE A 46 12.42 4.79 4.72
C PHE A 46 11.43 5.94 4.63
N VAL A 47 10.55 5.89 3.62
CA VAL A 47 9.49 6.89 3.47
C VAL A 47 8.53 6.80 4.69
N PRO A 48 8.29 7.91 5.40
CA PRO A 48 7.40 7.96 6.56
C PRO A 48 5.99 7.51 6.17
N THR A 49 5.50 6.45 6.80
CA THR A 49 4.14 5.96 6.53
C THR A 49 3.19 6.47 7.60
N PRO A 50 2.07 7.13 7.23
CA PRO A 50 1.12 7.65 8.20
C PRO A 50 0.56 6.52 9.07
N GLY A 51 0.39 6.78 10.37
CA GLY A 51 -0.13 5.80 11.32
C GLY A 51 0.87 4.73 11.78
N LYS A 52 2.17 4.84 11.46
CA LYS A 52 3.24 4.07 12.11
C LYS A 52 4.13 4.98 12.96
N PRO A 53 4.55 4.54 14.17
CA PRO A 53 5.43 5.32 15.02
C PRO A 53 6.80 5.48 14.35
N ILE A 54 7.36 6.70 14.45
CA ILE A 54 8.69 7.05 13.99
C ILE A 54 9.44 7.55 15.21
N ARG A 55 10.49 6.87 15.66
CA ARG A 55 11.16 7.21 16.91
C ARG A 55 12.64 7.47 16.68
N CYS A 56 13.19 8.46 17.38
CA CYS A 56 14.64 8.64 17.48
C CYS A 56 15.27 7.44 18.22
N ARG A 57 16.60 7.35 18.20
CA ARG A 57 17.35 6.27 18.86
C ARG A 57 17.00 6.16 20.35
N ASP A 58 16.99 7.28 21.05
CA ASP A 58 16.74 7.35 22.50
C ASP A 58 15.33 6.92 22.86
N CYS A 59 14.32 7.45 22.16
CA CYS A 59 12.93 7.06 22.34
C CYS A 59 12.70 5.58 21.99
N MET A 60 13.40 5.05 21.00
CA MET A 60 13.32 3.63 20.66
C MET A 60 13.89 2.75 21.79
N SER A 61 15.02 3.13 22.38
CA SER A 61 15.59 2.46 23.56
C SER A 61 14.64 2.55 24.75
N LYS A 62 14.14 3.75 25.08
CA LYS A 62 13.19 4.00 26.18
C LYS A 62 11.97 3.08 26.11
N VAL A 63 11.39 2.91 24.93
CA VAL A 63 10.23 2.01 24.76
C VAL A 63 10.63 0.53 24.83
N LYS A 64 11.76 0.14 24.24
CA LYS A 64 12.24 -1.24 24.28
C LYS A 64 12.56 -1.71 25.71
N GLU A 65 13.06 -0.80 26.53
CA GLU A 65 13.36 -1.02 27.95
C GLU A 65 12.14 -0.89 28.87
N GLY A 66 10.95 -0.56 28.35
CA GLY A 66 9.73 -0.41 29.15
C GLY A 66 9.70 0.85 30.04
N LYS A 67 10.65 1.78 29.86
CA LYS A 67 10.76 3.03 30.63
C LYS A 67 9.83 4.14 30.12
N ALA A 68 9.13 3.92 29.00
CA ALA A 68 8.14 4.85 28.49
C ALA A 68 6.87 4.80 29.34
N SER A 69 6.39 5.95 29.81
CA SER A 69 5.16 6.00 30.58
C SER A 69 3.95 5.62 29.71
N LYS A 70 2.93 5.03 30.33
CA LYS A 70 1.67 4.68 29.66
C LYS A 70 1.00 5.90 29.02
N ASP A 71 1.15 7.06 29.65
CA ASP A 71 0.59 8.32 29.18
C ASP A 71 1.25 8.80 27.88
N GLU A 72 2.59 8.78 27.81
CA GLU A 72 3.36 9.12 26.59
C GLU A 72 2.98 8.22 25.40
N LEU A 73 2.86 6.91 25.65
CA LEU A 73 2.47 5.94 24.63
C LEU A 73 1.01 6.10 24.17
N SER A 74 0.13 6.58 25.04
CA SER A 74 -1.27 6.82 24.70
C SER A 74 -1.41 8.07 23.83
N LYS A 75 -0.70 9.15 24.18
CA LYS A 75 -0.60 10.37 23.36
C LYS A 75 -0.02 10.10 21.97
N GLU A 76 1.06 9.30 21.89
CA GLU A 76 1.64 8.89 20.60
C GLU A 76 0.60 8.13 19.74
N ARG A 77 -0.15 7.21 20.35
CA ARG A 77 -1.21 6.46 19.64
C ARG A 77 -2.32 7.37 19.12
N GLU A 78 -2.72 8.39 19.87
CA GLU A 78 -3.74 9.34 19.45
C GLU A 78 -3.28 10.17 18.24
N ILE A 79 -2.03 10.67 18.26
CA ILE A 79 -1.40 11.36 17.13
C ILE A 79 -1.37 10.45 15.89
N LEU A 80 -0.99 9.19 16.07
CA LEU A 80 -0.94 8.21 14.98
C LEU A 80 -2.33 7.88 14.43
N MET A 81 -3.36 7.78 15.28
CA MET A 81 -4.74 7.62 14.83
C MET A 81 -5.19 8.82 14.01
N LYS A 82 -4.94 10.04 14.48
CA LYS A 82 -5.29 11.26 13.75
C LYS A 82 -4.57 11.35 12.41
N ALA A 83 -3.28 11.01 12.36
CA ALA A 83 -2.51 10.95 11.12
C ALA A 83 -3.03 9.87 10.16
N ARG A 84 -3.47 8.72 10.68
CA ARG A 84 -4.05 7.64 9.87
C ARG A 84 -5.42 8.03 9.31
N SER A 85 -6.27 8.66 10.11
CA SER A 85 -7.58 9.16 9.66
C SER A 85 -7.40 10.19 8.55
N LYS A 86 -6.53 11.19 8.77
CA LYS A 86 -6.23 12.22 7.78
C LYS A 86 -5.69 11.62 6.47
N ALA A 87 -4.75 10.69 6.56
CA ALA A 87 -4.23 10.00 5.38
C ALA A 87 -5.31 9.15 4.67
N SER A 88 -6.25 8.56 5.40
CA SER A 88 -7.37 7.83 4.82
C SER A 88 -8.35 8.76 4.12
N GLU A 89 -8.55 9.97 4.63
CA GLU A 89 -9.36 11.01 3.98
C GLU A 89 -8.68 11.52 2.71
N GLU A 90 -7.37 11.80 2.75
CA GLU A 90 -6.58 12.24 1.59
C GLU A 90 -6.42 11.15 0.51
N ALA A 91 -6.37 9.89 0.91
CA ALA A 91 -6.35 8.75 -0.01
C ALA A 91 -7.69 8.57 -0.74
N GLY A 92 -8.79 9.07 -0.16
CA GLY A 92 -10.13 8.92 -0.69
C GLY A 92 -10.67 7.51 -0.57
N ILE A 93 -11.67 7.18 -1.38
CA ILE A 93 -12.30 5.85 -1.42
C ILE A 93 -12.07 5.20 -2.77
N LYS A 94 -11.54 3.98 -2.75
CA LYS A 94 -11.35 3.16 -3.96
C LYS A 94 -12.54 2.24 -4.13
N LEU A 95 -13.14 2.27 -5.31
CA LEU A 95 -14.25 1.41 -5.73
C LEU A 95 -13.74 0.35 -6.69
N PHE A 96 -14.33 -0.84 -6.57
CA PHE A 96 -14.17 -1.93 -7.51
C PHE A 96 -15.45 -2.04 -8.33
N VAL A 97 -15.29 -1.96 -9.65
CA VAL A 97 -16.38 -2.07 -10.62
C VAL A 97 -16.19 -3.37 -11.39
N ALA A 98 -17.11 -4.31 -11.22
CA ALA A 98 -17.10 -5.62 -11.86
C ALA A 98 -18.18 -5.72 -12.93
N SER A 99 -18.01 -6.72 -13.81
CA SER A 99 -18.94 -7.04 -14.89
C SER A 99 -19.08 -5.90 -15.91
N LEU A 100 -17.95 -5.27 -16.22
CA LEU A 100 -17.85 -4.30 -17.31
C LEU A 100 -17.79 -5.01 -18.67
N ASP A 101 -18.28 -4.32 -19.69
CA ASP A 101 -18.08 -4.76 -21.06
C ASP A 101 -16.60 -4.63 -21.48
N TYR A 102 -16.18 -5.42 -22.46
CA TYR A 102 -14.79 -5.43 -22.92
C TYR A 102 -14.44 -4.19 -23.75
N GLU A 103 -15.45 -3.57 -24.37
CA GLU A 103 -15.30 -2.39 -25.23
C GLU A 103 -15.39 -1.07 -24.44
N ILE A 104 -15.71 -1.12 -23.14
CA ILE A 104 -15.90 0.10 -22.36
C ILE A 104 -14.58 0.86 -22.17
N THR A 105 -14.66 2.17 -22.36
CA THR A 105 -13.52 3.07 -22.24
C THR A 105 -13.48 3.80 -20.89
N GLU A 106 -12.30 4.31 -20.53
CA GLU A 106 -12.11 5.11 -19.33
C GLU A 106 -12.95 6.40 -19.35
N ASP A 107 -13.20 6.96 -20.54
CA ASP A 107 -14.02 8.16 -20.74
C ASP A 107 -15.50 7.90 -20.43
N GLU A 108 -16.04 6.77 -20.87
CA GLU A 108 -17.42 6.37 -20.56
C GLU A 108 -17.64 6.14 -19.07
N LEU A 109 -16.70 5.45 -18.41
CA LEU A 109 -16.74 5.30 -16.96
C LEU A 109 -16.65 6.66 -16.28
N THR A 110 -15.75 7.53 -16.72
CA THR A 110 -15.64 8.89 -16.16
C THR A 110 -16.97 9.65 -16.27
N LYS A 111 -17.66 9.60 -17.41
CA LYS A 111 -19.00 10.21 -17.59
C LYS A 111 -20.06 9.63 -16.65
N VAL A 112 -20.05 8.31 -16.44
CA VAL A 112 -21.00 7.64 -15.54
C VAL A 112 -20.75 7.98 -14.08
N PHE A 113 -19.49 8.11 -13.67
CA PHE A 113 -19.09 8.32 -12.28
C PHE A 113 -18.94 9.81 -11.89
N SER A 114 -18.70 10.70 -12.86
CA SER A 114 -18.60 12.16 -12.68
C SER A 114 -19.76 12.82 -11.92
N PRO A 115 -21.05 12.51 -12.15
CA PRO A 115 -22.14 13.16 -11.42
C PRO A 115 -22.19 12.82 -9.93
N PHE A 116 -21.47 11.78 -9.47
CA PHE A 116 -21.44 11.39 -8.07
C PHE A 116 -20.33 12.07 -7.28
N GLY A 117 -19.26 12.51 -7.94
CA GLY A 117 -18.16 13.26 -7.32
C GLY A 117 -16.88 13.28 -8.14
N GLU A 118 -15.83 13.90 -7.59
CA GLU A 118 -14.53 14.04 -8.23
C GLU A 118 -13.73 12.73 -8.19
N ILE A 119 -13.31 12.27 -9.39
CA ILE A 119 -12.49 11.07 -9.58
C ILE A 119 -11.01 11.48 -9.53
N LYS A 120 -10.26 10.85 -8.63
CA LYS A 120 -8.83 11.06 -8.44
C LYS A 120 -7.98 10.20 -9.38
N ASP A 121 -8.39 8.95 -9.56
CA ASP A 121 -7.69 7.97 -10.38
C ASP A 121 -8.69 6.94 -10.89
N LEU A 122 -8.56 6.56 -12.16
CA LEU A 122 -9.37 5.53 -12.78
C LEU A 122 -8.41 4.57 -13.48
N HIS A 123 -8.63 3.28 -13.30
CA HIS A 123 -7.80 2.25 -13.91
C HIS A 123 -8.62 1.04 -14.32
N ILE A 124 -8.69 0.77 -15.63
CA ILE A 124 -9.26 -0.47 -16.16
C ILE A 124 -8.19 -1.56 -16.11
N ALA A 125 -8.53 -2.71 -15.53
CA ALA A 125 -7.61 -3.82 -15.48
C ALA A 125 -7.63 -4.59 -16.79
N SER A 126 -6.59 -4.41 -17.58
CA SER A 126 -6.36 -5.16 -18.82
C SER A 126 -5.37 -6.29 -18.59
N ASP A 127 -5.52 -7.34 -19.38
CA ASP A 127 -4.58 -8.44 -19.40
C ASP A 127 -3.26 -8.02 -20.05
N LYS A 128 -2.14 -8.34 -19.40
CA LYS A 128 -0.81 -7.88 -19.82
C LYS A 128 -0.29 -8.59 -21.06
N GLU A 129 -0.77 -9.81 -21.31
CA GLU A 129 -0.31 -10.65 -22.42
C GLU A 129 -1.16 -10.41 -23.66
N THR A 130 -2.49 -10.32 -23.48
CA THR A 130 -3.44 -10.17 -24.59
C THR A 130 -3.90 -8.74 -24.83
N GLY A 131 -3.63 -7.80 -23.91
CA GLY A 131 -4.10 -6.42 -23.97
C GLY A 131 -5.61 -6.25 -23.79
N LYS A 132 -6.37 -7.35 -23.63
CA LYS A 132 -7.83 -7.34 -23.53
C LYS A 132 -8.27 -6.96 -22.11
N SER A 133 -9.33 -6.16 -22.01
CA SER A 133 -9.96 -5.81 -20.74
C SER A 133 -10.38 -7.07 -19.96
N LYS A 134 -10.17 -7.12 -18.65
CA LYS A 134 -10.65 -8.25 -17.82
C LYS A 134 -12.11 -8.10 -17.38
N GLY A 135 -12.80 -7.05 -17.83
CA GLY A 135 -14.18 -6.75 -17.45
C GLY A 135 -14.31 -6.19 -16.03
N PHE A 136 -13.24 -5.60 -15.49
CA PHE A 136 -13.30 -4.88 -14.22
C PHE A 136 -12.39 -3.65 -14.21
N ALA A 137 -12.78 -2.66 -13.42
CA ALA A 137 -12.06 -1.41 -13.24
C ALA A 137 -12.01 -1.00 -11.77
N PHE A 138 -11.05 -0.14 -11.47
CA PHE A 138 -10.93 0.53 -10.19
C PHE A 138 -11.12 2.02 -10.38
N VAL A 139 -11.97 2.62 -9.53
CA VAL A 139 -12.24 4.06 -9.54
C VAL A 139 -11.95 4.59 -8.15
N THR A 140 -11.01 5.52 -8.03
CA THR A 140 -10.67 6.18 -6.77
C THR A 140 -11.32 7.55 -6.76
N PHE A 141 -12.24 7.78 -5.82
CA PHE A 141 -12.83 9.08 -5.56
C PHE A 141 -12.00 9.87 -4.56
N GLN A 142 -11.95 11.19 -4.72
CA GLN A 142 -11.28 12.08 -3.77
C GLN A 142 -11.95 12.04 -2.40
N ASN A 143 -13.29 11.99 -2.37
CA ASN A 143 -14.09 11.97 -1.14
C ASN A 143 -14.73 10.62 -0.87
N ILE A 144 -14.70 10.20 0.40
CA ILE A 144 -15.32 8.96 0.88
C ILE A 144 -16.85 9.00 0.74
N LYS A 145 -17.46 10.17 0.97
CA LYS A 145 -18.92 10.36 0.91
C LYS A 145 -19.46 10.14 -0.50
N ASP A 146 -18.75 10.66 -1.50
CA ASP A 146 -19.13 10.62 -2.91
C ASP A 146 -19.03 9.20 -3.46
N GLY A 147 -17.95 8.48 -3.13
CA GLY A 147 -17.83 7.07 -3.50
C GLY A 147 -18.89 6.19 -2.85
N LYS A 148 -19.31 6.46 -1.60
CA LYS A 148 -20.44 5.72 -0.98
C LYS A 148 -21.77 5.98 -1.69
N LYS A 149 -22.03 7.22 -2.14
CA LYS A 149 -23.20 7.52 -2.99
C LYS A 149 -23.12 6.77 -4.32
N ALA A 150 -21.95 6.76 -4.95
CA ALA A 150 -21.73 6.05 -6.21
C ALA A 150 -22.03 4.55 -6.05
N ILE A 151 -21.56 3.90 -4.97
CA ILE A 151 -21.87 2.48 -4.69
C ILE A 151 -23.37 2.26 -4.63
N SER A 152 -24.11 3.04 -3.84
CA SER A 152 -25.55 2.80 -3.64
C SER A 152 -26.38 3.04 -4.90
N ASN A 153 -26.00 4.01 -5.74
CA ASN A 153 -26.78 4.38 -6.93
C ASN A 153 -26.39 3.59 -8.18
N LEU A 154 -25.11 3.22 -8.33
CA LEU A 154 -24.61 2.54 -9.54
C LEU A 154 -24.60 1.01 -9.42
N LYS A 155 -24.89 0.46 -8.24
CA LYS A 155 -25.01 -0.98 -8.05
C LYS A 155 -26.16 -1.53 -8.90
N ASN A 156 -25.84 -2.47 -9.80
CA ASN A 156 -26.74 -3.09 -10.76
C ASN A 156 -27.24 -2.18 -11.90
N LYS A 157 -26.56 -1.05 -12.16
CA LYS A 157 -26.87 -0.25 -13.35
C LYS A 157 -26.51 -1.02 -14.62
N GLU A 158 -27.30 -0.87 -15.68
CA GLU A 158 -26.99 -1.46 -16.98
C GLU A 158 -26.10 -0.51 -17.79
N LEU A 159 -24.91 -1.00 -18.18
CA LEU A 159 -23.99 -0.35 -19.11
C LEU A 159 -23.72 -1.33 -20.26
N ASN A 160 -23.96 -0.88 -21.50
CA ASN A 160 -23.77 -1.66 -22.73
C ASN A 160 -24.43 -3.05 -22.68
N GLY A 161 -25.65 -3.13 -22.12
CA GLY A 161 -26.41 -4.39 -21.99
C GLY A 161 -25.91 -5.34 -20.89
N ARG A 162 -24.98 -4.91 -20.03
CA ARG A 162 -24.50 -5.67 -18.87
C ARG A 162 -24.73 -4.92 -17.57
N LYS A 163 -25.15 -5.64 -16.53
CA LYS A 163 -25.33 -5.10 -15.19
C LYS A 163 -23.98 -4.99 -14.48
N ILE A 164 -23.61 -3.78 -14.08
CA ILE A 164 -22.36 -3.53 -13.37
C ILE A 164 -22.53 -3.71 -11.86
N SER A 165 -21.49 -4.23 -11.22
CA SER A 165 -21.44 -4.38 -9.77
C SER A 165 -20.38 -3.45 -9.19
N VAL A 166 -20.80 -2.52 -8.33
CA VAL A 166 -19.91 -1.56 -7.68
C VAL A 166 -19.78 -1.91 -6.20
N GLN A 167 -18.54 -2.06 -5.73
CA GLN A 167 -18.22 -2.39 -4.33
C GLN A 167 -17.07 -1.52 -3.82
N GLU A 168 -16.97 -1.36 -2.50
CA GLU A 168 -15.78 -0.75 -1.90
C GLU A 168 -14.58 -1.70 -2.10
N SER A 169 -13.51 -1.19 -2.71
CA SER A 169 -12.30 -1.95 -2.93
C SER A 169 -11.56 -2.10 -1.60
N ARG A 170 -11.46 -3.33 -1.10
CA ARG A 170 -10.54 -3.64 0.00
C ARG A 170 -9.12 -3.46 -0.53
N GLN A 171 -8.51 -2.31 -0.26
CA GLN A 171 -7.10 -2.14 -0.49
C GLN A 171 -6.38 -3.24 0.30
N ASP A 172 -5.73 -4.17 -0.39
CA ASP A 172 -4.88 -5.19 0.24
C ASP A 172 -3.76 -4.44 0.97
N SER A 173 -4.04 -4.08 2.21
CA SER A 173 -3.12 -3.35 3.08
C SER A 173 -2.09 -4.32 3.64
N SER A 174 -1.54 -5.22 2.83
CA SER A 174 -0.35 -6.06 3.09
C SER A 174 -0.19 -6.63 4.52
N ARG A 175 -1.27 -6.86 5.28
CA ARG A 175 -1.20 -7.10 6.74
C ARG A 175 -1.74 -8.44 7.21
N ASN A 176 -2.08 -9.37 6.31
CA ASN A 176 -2.42 -10.72 6.78
C ASN A 176 -1.91 -11.90 5.92
N ARG A 177 -1.00 -11.68 4.96
CA ARG A 177 -0.39 -12.79 4.22
C ARG A 177 0.74 -13.49 4.96
N LYS A 178 1.38 -12.84 5.96
CA LYS A 178 2.54 -13.39 6.68
C LYS A 178 2.22 -14.37 7.82
N ASN A 179 0.95 -14.54 8.22
CA ASN A 179 0.60 -15.41 9.35
C ASN A 179 0.02 -16.78 8.97
N ARG A 180 0.04 -17.16 7.68
CA ARG A 180 -0.43 -18.49 7.22
C ARG A 180 0.66 -19.56 7.13
N ASN A 181 1.94 -19.19 7.24
CA ASN A 181 3.08 -20.12 7.11
C ASN A 181 3.99 -20.13 8.35
N ARG A 182 3.41 -20.32 9.54
CA ARG A 182 4.13 -20.94 10.67
C ARG A 182 3.32 -22.15 11.08
N LYS A 183 3.70 -23.28 10.50
CA LYS A 183 3.25 -24.63 10.87
C LYS A 183 4.49 -25.38 11.31
#